data_AF-A0A2N7DJJ9-F1
#
_entry.id   AF-A0A2N7DJJ9-F1
#
_cell.length_a   1.000
_cell.length_b   1.000
_cell.length_c   1.000
_cell.angle_alpha   90.00
_cell.angle_beta   90.00
_cell.angle_gamma   90.00
#
_symmetry.space_group_name_H-M   'P 1'
#
loop_
_entity.id
_entity.type
_entity.pdbx_description
1 polymer ?
#
loop_
_entity_poly.entity_id
_entity_poly.type
_entity_poly.pdbx_seq_one_letter_code
_entity_poly.pdbx_strand_id
1 'polypeptide(L)'
;MIPKINRENRYRITVEEQISGQDTGKTLSFEFQDREDLFNAVENIKKGSGLEAPLATRVAVALRLLGPVMMQNRKHPLFLDFMPHFKTFMNNLKSTVKQTITAK
;
A
#
# COMPACT_ATOMS: atom_id res chain seq x y z
N MET A 1 -17.64 23.79 -17.41
CA MET A 1 -17.02 22.90 -16.40
C MET A 1 -16.20 21.86 -17.12
N ILE A 2 -14.87 21.89 -17.02
CA ILE A 2 -14.01 20.82 -17.53
C ILE A 2 -14.08 19.68 -16.51
N PRO A 3 -14.36 18.42 -16.90
CA PRO A 3 -14.38 17.31 -15.95
C PRO A 3 -12.97 17.15 -15.38
N LYS A 4 -12.85 17.17 -14.05
CA LYS A 4 -11.60 16.88 -13.35
C LYS A 4 -11.27 15.42 -13.65
N ILE A 5 -10.41 15.17 -14.63
CA ILE A 5 -9.93 13.83 -14.97
C ILE A 5 -9.25 13.29 -13.72
N ASN A 6 -9.92 12.37 -13.03
CA ASN A 6 -9.38 11.71 -11.84
C ASN A 6 -8.32 10.71 -12.34
N ARG A 7 -7.11 11.21 -12.58
CA ARG A 7 -5.97 10.40 -13.02
C ARG A 7 -5.57 9.50 -11.85
N GLU A 8 -6.07 8.27 -11.85
CA GLU A 8 -5.57 7.24 -10.95
C GLU A 8 -4.17 6.83 -11.42
N ASN A 9 -3.23 6.73 -10.50
CA ASN A 9 -1.87 6.26 -10.77
C ASN A 9 -1.94 4.79 -11.19
N ARG A 10 -1.16 4.40 -12.21
CA ARG A 10 -1.09 3.02 -12.67
C ARG A 10 0.25 2.42 -12.30
N TYR A 11 0.21 1.22 -11.73
CA TYR A 11 1.39 0.48 -11.33
C TYR A 11 1.32 -0.95 -11.84
N ARG A 12 2.49 -1.57 -12.01
CA ARG A 12 2.66 -3.00 -12.25
C ARG A 12 3.47 -3.59 -11.12
N ILE A 13 2.99 -4.69 -10.56
CA ILE A 13 3.75 -5.50 -9.61
C ILE A 13 4.26 -6.72 -10.37
N THR A 14 5.52 -7.06 -10.12
CA THR A 14 6.12 -8.32 -10.56
C THR A 14 6.73 -8.97 -9.33
N VAL A 15 6.41 -10.25 -9.11
CA VAL A 15 7.02 -11.09 -8.07
C VAL A 15 7.79 -12.18 -8.78
N GLU A 16 9.07 -12.29 -8.47
CA GLU A 16 9.98 -13.28 -9.03
C GLU A 16 10.44 -14.20 -7.89
N GLU A 17 10.20 -15.49 -8.05
CA GLU A 17 10.67 -16.51 -7.12
C GLU A 17 12.20 -16.58 -7.15
N GLN A 18 12.82 -16.47 -5.97
CA GLN A 18 14.27 -16.56 -5.82
C GLN A 18 14.62 -17.96 -5.32
N ILE A 19 15.25 -18.78 -6.17
CA ILE A 19 15.69 -20.14 -5.84
C ILE A 19 17.22 -20.16 -5.82
N SER A 20 17.81 -20.55 -4.68
CA SER A 20 19.26 -20.66 -4.57
C SER A 20 19.81 -21.68 -5.56
N GLY A 21 20.73 -21.25 -6.43
CA GLY A 21 21.39 -22.13 -7.40
C GLY A 21 20.59 -22.42 -8.68
N GLN A 22 19.52 -21.67 -8.97
CA GLN A 22 18.81 -21.72 -10.25
C GLN A 22 18.59 -20.32 -10.83
N ASP A 23 18.79 -20.20 -12.14
CA ASP A 23 18.65 -18.92 -12.86
C ASP A 23 17.20 -18.54 -13.19
N THR A 24 16.24 -19.47 -13.07
CA THR A 24 14.83 -19.22 -13.44
C THR A 24 13.84 -19.78 -12.40
N GLY A 25 13.30 -18.87 -11.59
CA GLY A 25 12.12 -19.13 -10.75
C GLY A 25 10.81 -18.73 -11.44
N LYS A 26 9.67 -19.01 -10.80
CA LYS A 26 8.35 -18.57 -11.31
C LYS A 26 8.20 -17.06 -11.19
N THR A 27 7.44 -16.48 -12.13
CA THR A 27 7.08 -15.05 -12.11
C THR A 27 5.55 -14.88 -12.11
N LEU A 28 5.07 -13.94 -11.29
CA LEU A 28 3.69 -13.45 -11.28
C LEU A 28 3.72 -11.94 -11.55
N SER A 29 2.82 -11.45 -12.41
CA SER A 29 2.65 -10.01 -12.62
C SER A 29 1.19 -9.61 -12.71
N PHE A 30 0.86 -8.43 -12.19
CA PHE A 30 -0.46 -7.82 -12.33
C PHE A 30 -0.36 -6.30 -12.33
N GLU A 31 -1.35 -5.65 -12.93
CA GLU A 31 -1.51 -4.19 -12.90
C GLU A 31 -2.60 -3.77 -11.94
N PHE A 32 -2.44 -2.61 -11.31
CA PHE A 32 -3.49 -2.00 -10.52
C PHE A 32 -3.48 -0.49 -10.65
N GLN A 33 -4.64 0.12 -10.37
CA GLN A 33 -4.81 1.55 -10.29
C GLN A 33 -4.95 1.99 -8.83
N ASP A 34 -4.39 3.14 -8.52
CA ASP A 34 -4.37 3.69 -7.18
C ASP A 34 -4.61 5.20 -7.19
N ARG A 35 -5.45 5.68 -6.27
CA ARG A 35 -5.71 7.12 -6.07
C ARG A 35 -4.63 7.81 -5.26
N GLU A 36 -3.89 7.06 -4.44
CA GLU A 36 -2.74 7.57 -3.70
C GLU A 36 -1.46 7.31 -4.51
N ASP A 37 -0.46 8.17 -4.34
CA ASP A 37 0.86 7.96 -4.90
C ASP A 37 1.61 6.93 -4.03
N LEU A 38 1.87 5.75 -4.59
CA LEU A 38 2.55 4.65 -3.90
C LEU A 38 3.97 5.03 -3.45
N PHE A 39 4.72 5.77 -4.27
CA PHE A 39 6.09 6.15 -3.94
C PHE A 39 6.10 7.17 -2.80
N ASN A 40 5.21 8.15 -2.85
CA ASN A 40 5.05 9.10 -1.76
C ASN A 40 4.59 8.38 -0.46
N ALA A 41 3.69 7.40 -0.56
CA ALA A 41 3.29 6.60 0.60
C ALA A 41 4.47 5.83 1.21
N VAL A 42 5.30 5.19 0.38
CA VAL A 42 6.54 4.50 0.82
C VAL A 42 7.47 5.47 1.53
N GLU A 43 7.75 6.63 0.94
CA GLU A 43 8.66 7.61 1.53
C GLU A 43 8.15 8.19 2.85
N ASN A 44 6.86 8.49 2.93
CA ASN A 44 6.26 8.99 4.18
C ASN A 44 6.29 7.94 5.27
N ILE A 45 5.97 6.67 4.95
CA ILE A 45 6.02 5.58 5.93
C ILE A 45 7.46 5.32 6.38
N LYS A 46 8.46 5.32 5.48
CA LYS A 46 9.88 5.24 5.88
C LYS A 46 10.29 6.34 6.86
N LYS A 47 9.85 7.58 6.61
CA LYS A 47 10.23 8.74 7.44
C LYS A 47 9.50 8.79 8.78
N GLY A 48 8.24 8.37 8.81
CA GLY A 48 7.32 8.69 9.90
C GLY A 48 6.77 7.50 10.69
N SER A 49 7.01 6.25 10.27
CA SER A 49 6.45 5.08 10.97
C SER A 49 7.30 4.55 12.13
N GLY A 50 8.59 4.88 12.16
CA GLY A 50 9.56 4.28 13.09
C GLY A 50 10.04 2.87 12.67
N LEU A 51 9.61 2.35 11.53
CA LEU A 51 10.10 1.08 10.97
C LEU A 51 11.40 1.27 10.20
N GLU A 52 12.23 0.23 10.16
CA GLU A 52 13.38 0.18 9.25
C GLU A 52 12.93 0.28 7.78
N ALA A 53 13.76 0.91 6.93
CA ALA A 53 13.39 1.23 5.56
C ALA A 53 12.91 0.02 4.72
N PRO A 54 13.52 -1.18 4.79
CA PRO A 54 13.01 -2.35 4.07
C PRO A 54 11.62 -2.79 4.54
N LEU A 55 11.37 -2.77 5.86
CA LEU A 55 10.08 -3.14 6.44
C LEU A 55 9.01 -2.09 6.12
N ALA A 56 9.33 -0.80 6.26
CA ALA A 56 8.48 0.31 5.89
C ALA A 56 8.01 0.23 4.43
N THR A 57 8.93 -0.10 3.52
CA THR A 57 8.61 -0.30 2.08
C THR A 57 7.60 -1.43 1.90
N ARG A 58 7.84 -2.60 2.52
CA ARG A 58 6.93 -3.75 2.43
C ARG A 58 5.55 -3.42 2.98
N VAL A 59 5.48 -2.77 4.15
CA VAL A 59 4.21 -2.37 4.78
C VAL A 59 3.45 -1.40 3.88
N ALA A 60 4.11 -0.36 3.36
CA ALA A 60 3.49 0.61 2.47
C ALA A 60 2.88 -0.06 1.23
N VAL A 61 3.65 -0.91 0.54
CA VAL A 61 3.18 -1.64 -0.65
C VAL A 61 2.01 -2.58 -0.29
N ALA A 62 2.13 -3.36 0.78
CA ALA A 62 1.08 -4.29 1.20
C ALA A 62 -0.25 -3.57 1.52
N LEU A 63 -0.19 -2.43 2.21
CA LEU A 63 -1.38 -1.64 2.55
C LEU A 63 -2.03 -1.03 1.31
N ARG A 64 -1.24 -0.59 0.33
CA ARG A 64 -1.76 -0.05 -0.93
C ARG A 64 -2.35 -1.12 -1.85
N LEU A 65 -1.87 -2.36 -1.77
CA LEU A 65 -2.44 -3.49 -2.48
C LEU A 65 -3.73 -4.00 -1.81
N LEU A 66 -3.75 -4.11 -0.48
CA LEU A 66 -4.89 -4.67 0.26
C LEU A 66 -6.03 -3.66 0.49
N GLY A 67 -5.70 -2.43 0.86
CA GLY A 67 -6.67 -1.41 1.27
C GLY A 67 -7.75 -1.13 0.21
N PRO A 68 -7.40 -0.83 -1.05
CA PRO A 68 -8.37 -0.64 -2.13
C PRO A 68 -9.25 -1.87 -2.39
N VAL A 69 -8.65 -3.06 -2.37
CA VAL A 69 -9.38 -4.33 -2.55
C VAL A 69 -10.44 -4.49 -1.46
N MET A 70 -10.07 -4.26 -0.21
CA MET A 70 -11.00 -4.27 0.91
C MET A 70 -12.10 -3.23 0.73
N MET A 71 -11.77 -1.99 0.36
CA MET A 71 -12.73 -0.90 0.22
C MET A 71 -13.76 -1.12 -0.90
N GLN A 72 -13.31 -1.66 -2.04
CA GLN A 72 -14.18 -2.04 -3.16
C GLN A 72 -15.11 -3.19 -2.77
N ASN A 73 -14.61 -4.13 -1.97
CA ASN A 73 -15.32 -5.33 -1.53
C ASN A 73 -15.80 -5.22 -0.08
N ARG A 74 -16.12 -4.02 0.42
CA ARG A 74 -16.36 -3.78 1.87
C ARG A 74 -17.52 -4.57 2.49
N LYS A 75 -18.41 -5.13 1.67
CA LYS A 75 -19.53 -5.99 2.10
C LYS A 75 -19.20 -7.49 2.00
N HIS A 76 -18.03 -7.86 1.50
CA HIS A 76 -17.61 -9.24 1.38
C HIS A 76 -17.42 -9.85 2.79
N PRO A 77 -17.95 -11.07 3.06
CA PRO A 77 -17.92 -11.66 4.40
C PRO A 77 -16.52 -11.69 5.03
N LEU A 78 -15.48 -12.01 4.25
CA LEU A 78 -14.09 -12.02 4.74
C LEU A 78 -13.54 -10.65 5.20
N PHE A 79 -14.10 -9.54 4.72
CA PHE A 79 -13.63 -8.19 5.07
C PHE A 79 -14.55 -7.47 6.05
N LEU A 80 -15.80 -7.91 6.18
CA LEU A 80 -16.85 -7.19 6.91
C LEU A 80 -16.47 -6.93 8.37
N ASP A 81 -16.02 -7.98 9.07
CA ASP A 81 -15.66 -7.89 10.49
C ASP A 81 -14.27 -7.26 10.70
N PHE A 82 -13.37 -7.39 9.71
CA PHE A 82 -12.01 -6.84 9.81
C PHE A 82 -11.93 -5.34 9.45
N MET A 83 -12.83 -4.85 8.60
CA MET A 83 -12.80 -3.48 8.08
C MET A 83 -12.73 -2.39 9.15
N PRO A 84 -13.50 -2.43 10.26
CA PRO A 84 -13.43 -1.41 11.29
C PRO A 84 -12.05 -1.34 11.95
N HIS A 85 -11.43 -2.49 12.19
CA HIS A 85 -10.09 -2.58 12.78
C HIS A 85 -9.01 -2.12 11.81
N PHE A 86 -9.12 -2.50 10.54
CA PHE A 86 -8.22 -2.01 9.49
C PHE A 86 -8.29 -0.49 9.37
N LYS A 87 -9.50 0.10 9.43
CA LYS A 87 -9.68 1.56 9.41
C LYS A 87 -9.01 2.24 10.61
N THR A 88 -9.18 1.69 11.82
CA THR A 88 -8.52 2.21 13.03
C THR A 88 -7.00 2.17 12.89
N PHE A 89 -6.45 1.04 12.42
CA PHE A 89 -5.02 0.91 12.14
C PHE A 89 -4.53 1.96 11.12
N MET A 90 -5.22 2.12 9.99
CA MET A 90 -4.83 3.08 8.95
C MET A 90 -4.88 4.53 9.45
N ASN A 91 -5.86 4.87 10.28
CA ASN A 91 -5.97 6.20 10.88
C ASN A 91 -4.79 6.48 11.82
N ASN A 92 -4.45 5.53 12.69
CA ASN A 92 -3.32 5.66 13.60
C ASN A 92 -2.01 5.80 12.82
N LEU A 93 -1.77 4.93 11.83
CA LEU A 93 -0.58 5.00 10.98
C LEU A 93 -0.45 6.36 10.29
N LYS A 94 -1.52 6.86 9.67
CA LYS A 94 -1.54 8.16 8.99
C LYS A 94 -1.27 9.31 9.96
N SER A 95 -1.86 9.26 11.17
CA SER A 95 -1.63 10.27 12.21
C SER A 95 -0.17 10.27 12.68
N THR A 96 0.38 9.10 13.03
CA THR A 96 1.77 8.97 13.46
C THR A 96 2.73 9.48 12.40
N VAL A 97 2.59 9.02 11.15
CA VAL A 97 3.44 9.44 10.04
C VAL A 97 3.39 10.95 9.84
N LYS A 98 2.19 11.55 9.86
CA LYS A 98 2.02 12.99 9.71
C LYS A 98 2.69 13.76 10.85
N GLN A 99 2.44 13.35 12.10
CA GLN A 99 3.02 14.00 13.28
C GLN A 99 4.56 13.97 13.25
N THR A 100 5.15 12.82 12.93
CA THR A 100 6.61 12.67 12.85
C THR A 100 7.24 13.49 11.72
N ILE A 101 6.56 13.61 10.58
CA ILE A 101 7.06 14.42 9.45
C ILE A 101 6.93 15.91 9.74
N THR A 102 5.86 16.37 10.39
CA THR A 102 5.65 17.79 10.71
C THR A 102 6.46 18.28 11.91
N ALA A 103 6.87 17.38 12.81
CA ALA A 103 7.71 17.71 13.97
C ALA A 103 9.21 17.84 13.64
N LYS A 104 9.61 17.60 12.39
CA LYS A 104 10.97 17.79 11.87
C LYS A 104 11.02 19.00 10.95
#